data_AF-A0A852VF18-F1
#
_entry.id   AF-A0A852VF18-F1
#
_cell.length_a   1.000
_cell.length_b   1.000
_cell.length_c   1.000
_cell.angle_alpha   90.00
_cell.angle_beta   90.00
_cell.angle_gamma   90.00
#
_symmetry.space_group_name_H-M   'P 1'
#
loop_
_entity.id
_entity.type
_entity.pdbx_description
1 polymer ?
#
loop_
_entity_poly.entity_id
_entity_poly.type
_entity_poly.pdbx_seq_one_letter_code
_entity_poly.pdbx_strand_id
1 'polypeptide(L)'
;MNINHHDTFQRMIDESLAGVLSAEKEQSLREHLSTCATCREYLSASNRIIAGLSGFSFEVNPTLNARVLAALRLQAKEGRGILARDTGAMRQHSVPFKNWAAFAVALSMSFIGSALVYRMATRLGVHFDTAQVQAGVLVFWLLPSLCAALCLLAAPGENRGIA
;
A
#
# COMPACT_ATOMS: atom_id res chain seq x y z
N MET A 1 16.31 34.15 26.20
CA MET A 1 16.04 32.70 26.04
C MET A 1 14.66 32.45 26.64
N ASN A 2 13.65 32.10 25.85
CA ASN A 2 12.24 32.13 26.25
C ASN A 2 11.84 30.85 27.00
N ILE A 3 11.65 30.95 28.31
CA ILE A 3 11.39 29.84 29.24
C ILE A 3 10.12 29.05 28.84
N ASN A 4 9.13 29.74 28.25
CA ASN A 4 7.84 29.16 27.85
C ASN A 4 7.94 28.06 26.76
N HIS A 5 9.00 28.05 25.96
CA HIS A 5 9.17 27.00 24.95
C HIS A 5 9.60 25.66 25.58
N HIS A 6 10.38 25.69 26.67
CA HIS A 6 10.86 24.46 27.31
C HIS A 6 9.73 23.68 27.97
N ASP A 7 8.79 24.36 28.62
CA ASP A 7 7.62 23.72 29.26
C ASP A 7 6.78 22.93 28.25
N THR A 8 6.63 23.48 27.03
CA THR A 8 5.90 22.80 25.95
C THR A 8 6.61 21.54 25.50
N PHE A 9 7.95 21.58 25.37
CA PHE A 9 8.74 20.40 25.00
C PHE A 9 8.85 19.39 26.14
N GLN A 10 8.90 19.82 27.41
CA GLN A 10 8.83 18.92 28.56
C GLN A 10 7.52 18.15 28.59
N ARG A 11 6.39 18.81 28.34
CA ARG A 11 5.10 18.13 28.20
C ARG A 11 5.09 17.13 27.04
N MET A 12 5.68 17.48 25.90
CA MET A 12 5.82 16.53 24.78
C MET A 12 6.73 15.35 25.13
N ILE A 13 7.76 15.55 25.95
CA ILE A 13 8.60 14.47 26.48
C ILE A 13 7.75 13.53 27.35
N ASP A 14 6.94 14.07 28.26
CA ASP A 14 6.08 13.26 29.13
C ASP A 14 5.02 12.48 28.31
N GLU A 15 4.39 13.12 27.32
CA GLU A 15 3.47 12.49 26.36
C GLU A 15 4.17 11.38 25.54
N SER A 16 5.43 11.57 25.16
CA SER A 16 6.24 10.57 24.45
C SER A 16 6.55 9.36 25.32
N LEU A 17 6.96 9.59 26.58
CA LEU A 17 7.26 8.51 27.53
C LEU A 17 6.02 7.68 27.89
N ALA A 18 4.84 8.29 27.87
CA ALA A 18 3.56 7.60 28.04
C ALA A 18 3.05 6.90 26.77
N GLY A 19 3.73 7.05 25.62
CA GLY A 19 3.34 6.42 24.34
C GLY A 19 2.09 7.02 23.69
N VAL A 20 1.71 8.25 24.05
CA VAL A 20 0.50 8.93 23.53
C VAL A 20 0.79 10.08 22.56
N LEU A 21 2.07 10.37 22.31
CA LEU A 21 2.48 11.45 21.41
C LEU A 21 2.19 11.08 19.94
N SER A 22 1.67 12.03 19.17
CA SER A 22 1.46 11.84 17.73
C SER A 22 2.78 11.85 16.96
N ALA A 23 2.85 11.12 15.84
CA ALA A 23 4.06 11.01 15.03
C ALA A 23 4.61 12.36 14.52
N GLU A 24 3.72 13.31 14.22
CA GLU A 24 4.09 14.67 13.80
C GLU A 24 4.81 15.44 14.93
N LYS A 25 4.27 15.39 16.15
CA LYS A 25 4.89 16.01 17.33
C LYS A 25 6.20 15.31 17.70
N GLU A 26 6.30 14.01 17.47
CA GLU A 26 7.52 13.26 17.76
C GLU A 26 8.69 13.70 16.89
N GLN A 27 8.45 14.03 15.62
CA GLN A 27 9.49 14.60 14.77
C GLN A 27 9.95 15.97 15.26
N SER A 28 9.01 16.85 15.63
CA SER A 28 9.32 18.17 16.21
C SER A 28 10.11 18.04 17.53
N LEU A 29 9.76 17.08 18.37
CA LEU A 29 10.47 16.79 19.61
C LEU A 29 11.90 16.30 19.34
N ARG A 30 12.10 15.39 18.38
CA ARG A 30 13.44 14.90 18.00
C ARG A 30 14.34 16.03 17.51
N GLU A 31 13.81 16.92 16.69
CA GLU A 31 14.54 18.09 16.20
C GLU A 31 14.96 19.01 17.35
N HIS A 32 14.05 19.32 18.28
CA HIS A 32 14.37 20.14 19.44
C HIS A 32 15.43 19.49 20.35
N LEU A 33 15.33 18.19 20.61
CA LEU A 33 16.29 17.46 21.45
C LEU A 33 17.70 17.40 20.84
N SER A 34 17.84 17.56 19.53
CA SER A 34 19.15 17.63 18.87
C SER A 34 19.92 18.92 19.19
N THR A 35 19.21 20.00 19.53
CA THR A 35 19.79 21.34 19.74
C THR A 35 19.68 21.82 21.19
N CYS A 36 18.76 21.27 21.98
CA CYS A 36 18.48 21.71 23.34
C CYS A 36 19.02 20.75 24.41
N ALA A 37 20.11 21.16 25.08
CA ALA A 37 20.72 20.38 26.16
C ALA A 37 19.78 20.19 27.37
N THR A 38 19.07 21.24 27.78
CA THR A 38 18.16 21.21 28.94
C THR A 38 17.05 20.19 28.79
N CYS A 39 16.39 20.12 27.63
CA CYS A 39 15.33 19.15 27.38
C CYS A 39 15.86 17.71 27.27
N ARG A 40 17.09 17.53 26.79
CA ARG A 40 17.76 16.23 26.77
C ARG A 40 18.12 15.76 28.19
N GLU A 41 18.58 16.66 29.04
CA GLU A 41 18.81 16.37 30.46
C GLU A 41 17.51 15.98 31.16
N TYR A 42 16.43 16.71 30.95
CA TYR A 42 15.10 16.36 31.45
C TYR A 42 14.66 14.95 31.01
N LEU A 43 14.73 14.66 29.70
CA LEU A 43 14.41 13.33 29.17
C LEU A 43 15.27 12.23 29.81
N SER A 44 16.57 12.48 30.01
CA SER A 44 17.48 11.51 30.63
C SER A 44 17.14 11.26 32.10
N ALA A 45 16.77 12.31 32.84
CA ALA A 45 16.36 12.21 34.24
C ALA A 45 15.05 11.43 34.37
N SER A 46 14.06 11.73 33.53
CA SER A 46 12.78 11.00 33.51
C SER A 46 12.97 9.52 33.18
N ASN A 47 13.80 9.18 32.19
CA ASN A 47 14.14 7.79 31.88
C ASN A 47 14.82 7.08 33.05
N ARG A 48 15.72 7.75 33.77
CA ARG A 48 16.37 7.18 34.97
C ARG A 48 15.37 6.90 36.09
N ILE A 49 14.39 7.79 36.29
CA ILE A 49 13.31 7.59 37.26
C ILE A 49 12.45 6.39 36.87
N ILE A 50 12.01 6.31 35.61
CA ILE A 50 11.20 5.18 35.09
C ILE A 50 11.98 3.87 35.23
N ALA A 51 13.26 3.86 34.89
CA ALA A 51 14.13 2.70 35.08
C ALA A 51 14.24 2.31 36.56
N GLY A 52 14.34 3.28 37.48
CA GLY A 52 14.31 3.02 38.92
C GLY A 52 12.98 2.43 39.40
N LEU A 53 11.86 2.88 38.83
CA LEU A 53 10.52 2.35 39.12
C LEU A 53 10.34 0.91 38.62
N SER A 54 11.05 0.50 37.56
CA SER A 54 11.00 -0.88 37.04
C SER A 54 11.52 -1.93 38.05
N GLY A 55 12.28 -1.52 39.07
CA GLY A 55 12.74 -2.37 40.16
C GLY A 55 11.64 -2.70 41.18
N PHE A 56 10.50 -2.02 41.13
CA PHE A 56 9.34 -2.33 41.96
C PHE A 56 8.46 -3.36 41.24
N SER A 57 8.42 -4.57 41.79
CA SER A 57 7.44 -5.57 41.38
C SER A 57 6.15 -5.32 42.13
N PHE A 58 5.10 -4.96 41.41
CA PHE A 58 3.75 -4.91 41.94
C PHE A 58 3.11 -6.29 41.76
N GLU A 59 2.48 -6.81 42.82
CA GLU A 59 1.78 -8.08 42.75
C GLU A 59 0.55 -7.92 41.84
N VAL A 60 0.71 -8.31 40.58
CA VAL A 60 -0.37 -8.29 39.60
C VAL A 60 -1.27 -9.49 39.85
N ASN A 61 -2.58 -9.23 40.03
CA ASN A 61 -3.56 -10.29 40.21
C ASN A 61 -3.41 -11.34 39.09
N PRO A 62 -3.21 -12.63 39.40
CA PRO A 62 -2.95 -13.67 38.40
C PRO A 62 -4.09 -13.83 37.37
N THR A 63 -5.29 -13.34 37.70
CA THR A 63 -6.43 -13.31 36.77
C THR A 63 -6.36 -12.19 35.72
N LEU A 64 -5.51 -11.17 35.88
CA LEU A 64 -5.32 -10.11 34.88
C LEU A 64 -4.77 -10.66 33.57
N ASN A 65 -3.78 -11.55 33.63
CA ASN A 65 -3.22 -12.18 32.43
C ASN A 65 -4.28 -12.97 31.66
N ALA A 66 -5.17 -13.68 32.36
CA ALA A 66 -6.28 -14.39 31.74
C ALA A 66 -7.29 -13.43 31.08
N ARG A 67 -7.56 -12.28 31.71
CA ARG A 67 -8.45 -11.24 31.16
C ARG A 67 -7.84 -10.54 29.95
N VAL A 68 -6.56 -10.19 29.99
CA VAL A 68 -5.83 -9.61 28.85
C VAL A 68 -5.80 -10.59 27.68
N LEU A 69 -5.50 -11.86 27.95
CA LEU A 69 -5.52 -12.90 26.92
C LEU A 69 -6.93 -13.10 26.33
N ALA A 70 -7.98 -13.01 27.15
CA ALA A 70 -9.37 -13.04 26.68
C ALA A 70 -9.72 -11.81 25.83
N ALA A 71 -9.32 -10.62 26.24
CA ALA A 71 -9.52 -9.37 25.50
C ALA A 71 -8.77 -9.37 24.16
N LEU A 72 -7.52 -9.83 24.14
CA LEU A 72 -6.72 -10.00 22.92
C LEU A 72 -7.34 -11.03 21.98
N ARG A 73 -7.92 -12.12 22.51
CA ARG A 73 -8.66 -13.10 21.69
C ARG A 73 -9.95 -12.53 21.12
N LEU A 74 -10.65 -11.67 21.86
CA LEU A 74 -11.82 -10.95 21.37
C LEU A 74 -11.44 -9.96 20.26
N GLN A 75 -10.42 -9.13 20.48
CA GLN A 75 -9.89 -8.22 19.45
C GLN A 75 -9.34 -8.97 18.23
N ALA A 76 -8.68 -10.11 18.42
CA ALA A 76 -8.22 -10.92 17.29
C ALA A 76 -9.37 -11.53 16.48
N LYS A 77 -10.50 -11.84 17.11
CA LYS A 77 -11.72 -12.30 16.40
C LYS A 77 -12.39 -11.15 15.66
N GLU A 78 -12.46 -9.97 16.26
CA GLU A 78 -13.05 -8.77 15.67
C GLU A 78 -12.19 -8.20 14.54
N GLY A 79 -10.88 -8.12 14.76
CA GLY A 79 -9.87 -7.76 13.78
C GLY A 79 -9.75 -8.79 12.65
N ARG A 80 -10.00 -10.08 12.89
CA ARG A 80 -10.19 -11.07 11.82
C ARG A 80 -11.47 -10.82 11.02
N GLY A 81 -12.51 -10.23 11.59
CA GLY A 81 -13.69 -9.79 10.84
C GLY A 81 -13.37 -8.63 9.89
N ILE A 82 -12.57 -7.67 10.36
CA ILE A 82 -12.11 -6.51 9.57
C ILE A 82 -11.08 -6.95 8.51
N LEU A 83 -10.07 -7.73 8.89
CA LEU A 83 -9.08 -8.29 7.97
C LEU A 83 -9.68 -9.32 7.02
N ALA A 84 -10.68 -10.13 7.40
CA ALA A 84 -11.35 -11.03 6.46
C ALA A 84 -12.22 -10.28 5.45
N ARG A 85 -12.74 -9.11 5.83
CA ARG A 85 -13.46 -8.22 4.89
C ARG A 85 -12.49 -7.60 3.87
N ASP A 86 -11.25 -7.28 4.26
CA ASP A 86 -10.21 -6.77 3.35
C ASP A 86 -9.44 -7.85 2.59
N THR A 87 -9.14 -9.01 3.21
CA THR A 87 -8.44 -10.13 2.55
C THR A 87 -9.35 -11.04 1.75
N GLY A 88 -10.67 -11.01 2.00
CA GLY A 88 -11.68 -11.61 1.13
C GLY A 88 -11.77 -10.90 -0.23
N ALA A 89 -11.49 -9.59 -0.29
CA ALA A 89 -11.42 -8.83 -1.53
C ALA A 89 -10.13 -9.08 -2.32
N MET A 90 -9.04 -9.54 -1.67
CA MET A 90 -7.75 -9.76 -2.34
C MET A 90 -7.53 -11.17 -2.89
N ARG A 91 -8.36 -12.16 -2.52
CA ARG A 91 -8.20 -13.55 -2.98
C ARG A 91 -9.06 -13.93 -4.19
N GLN A 92 -9.69 -12.96 -4.85
CA GLN A 92 -10.47 -13.18 -6.05
C GLN A 92 -10.00 -12.30 -7.21
N HIS A 93 -8.68 -12.26 -7.45
CA HIS A 93 -8.15 -11.96 -8.77
C HIS A 93 -8.34 -13.18 -9.70
N SER A 94 -9.56 -13.72 -9.74
CA SER A 94 -10.04 -14.35 -10.97
C SER A 94 -10.28 -13.20 -11.92
N VAL A 95 -9.22 -12.76 -12.63
CA VAL A 95 -9.38 -12.03 -13.89
C VAL A 95 -10.44 -12.82 -14.65
N PRO A 96 -11.64 -12.26 -14.87
CA PRO A 96 -12.77 -13.05 -15.31
C PRO A 96 -12.32 -13.72 -16.59
N PHE A 97 -12.49 -15.04 -16.69
CA PHE A 97 -12.10 -15.85 -17.84
C PHE A 97 -12.47 -15.20 -19.19
N LYS A 98 -13.52 -14.37 -19.18
CA LYS A 98 -13.95 -13.46 -20.26
C LYS A 98 -12.85 -12.53 -20.80
N ASN A 99 -12.00 -11.93 -19.96
CA ASN A 99 -10.91 -11.05 -20.39
C ASN A 99 -9.76 -11.84 -21.02
N TRP A 100 -9.45 -13.03 -20.49
CA TRP A 100 -8.48 -13.95 -21.08
C TRP A 100 -8.98 -14.54 -22.40
N ALA A 101 -10.27 -14.86 -22.49
CA ALA A 101 -10.89 -15.33 -23.72
C ALA A 101 -10.90 -14.22 -24.80
N ALA A 102 -11.22 -12.98 -24.44
CA ALA A 102 -11.14 -11.84 -25.35
C ALA A 102 -9.71 -11.61 -25.85
N PHE A 103 -8.71 -11.75 -24.97
CA PHE A 103 -7.29 -11.65 -25.34
C PHE A 103 -6.86 -12.80 -26.27
N ALA A 104 -7.27 -14.03 -25.99
CA ALA A 104 -6.97 -15.20 -26.82
C ALA A 104 -7.64 -15.11 -28.21
N VAL A 105 -8.87 -14.59 -28.29
CA VAL A 105 -9.58 -14.35 -29.56
C VAL A 105 -8.92 -13.23 -30.35
N ALA A 106 -8.47 -12.15 -29.70
CA ALA A 106 -7.74 -11.08 -30.37
C ALA A 106 -6.38 -11.57 -30.94
N LEU A 107 -5.68 -12.42 -30.18
CA LEU A 107 -4.43 -13.04 -30.62
C LEU A 107 -4.65 -14.01 -31.79
N SER A 108 -5.70 -14.82 -31.76
CA SER A 108 -5.99 -15.77 -32.85
C SER A 108 -6.40 -15.05 -34.13
N MET A 109 -7.22 -13.99 -34.04
CA MET A 109 -7.57 -13.15 -35.19
C MET A 109 -6.38 -12.43 -35.78
N SER A 110 -5.43 -11.99 -34.94
CA SER A 110 -4.16 -11.40 -35.39
C SER A 110 -3.29 -12.39 -36.17
N PHE A 111 -3.20 -13.64 -35.68
CA PHE A 111 -2.43 -14.70 -36.35
C PHE A 111 -3.07 -15.13 -37.68
N ILE A 112 -4.39 -15.29 -37.70
CA ILE A 112 -5.14 -15.69 -38.90
C ILE A 112 -5.10 -14.57 -39.95
N GLY A 113 -5.24 -13.31 -39.54
CA GLY A 113 -5.12 -12.15 -40.43
C GLY A 113 -3.74 -12.03 -41.08
N SER A 114 -2.67 -12.21 -40.29
CA SER A 114 -1.30 -12.17 -40.81
C SER A 114 -0.99 -13.32 -41.77
N ALA A 115 -1.47 -14.53 -41.47
CA ALA A 115 -1.27 -15.69 -42.33
C ALA A 115 -2.05 -15.56 -43.66
N LEU A 116 -3.23 -14.95 -43.63
CA LEU A 116 -4.05 -14.75 -44.83
C LEU A 116 -3.45 -13.70 -45.77
N VAL A 117 -2.93 -12.59 -45.22
CA VAL A 117 -2.21 -11.56 -45.99
C VAL A 117 -0.93 -12.13 -46.59
N TYR A 118 -0.16 -12.91 -45.82
CA TYR A 118 1.05 -13.56 -46.32
C TYR A 118 0.76 -14.57 -47.44
N ARG A 119 -0.31 -15.38 -47.30
CA ARG A 119 -0.75 -16.32 -48.34
C ARG A 119 -1.29 -15.64 -49.60
N MET A 120 -2.00 -14.52 -49.47
CA MET A 120 -2.47 -13.76 -50.62
C MET A 120 -1.33 -13.02 -51.33
N ALA A 121 -0.37 -12.48 -50.57
CA ALA A 121 0.84 -11.85 -51.11
C ALA A 121 1.68 -12.85 -51.93
N THR A 122 1.87 -14.07 -51.41
CA THR A 122 2.61 -15.13 -52.12
C THR A 122 1.83 -15.70 -53.31
N ARG A 123 0.49 -15.75 -53.27
CA ARG A 123 -0.32 -16.20 -54.42
C ARG A 123 -0.39 -15.19 -55.56
N LEU A 124 -0.37 -13.90 -55.27
CA LEU A 124 -0.52 -12.84 -56.26
C LEU A 124 0.83 -12.32 -56.79
N GLY A 125 1.96 -12.85 -56.32
CA GLY A 125 3.30 -12.47 -56.79
C GLY A 125 3.64 -11.00 -56.57
N VAL A 126 2.98 -10.34 -55.61
CA VAL A 126 3.11 -8.90 -55.40
C VAL A 126 4.33 -8.64 -54.52
N HIS A 127 5.34 -7.99 -55.09
CA HIS A 127 6.50 -7.51 -54.36
C HIS A 127 6.08 -6.26 -53.57
N PHE A 128 5.83 -6.41 -52.27
CA PHE A 128 5.41 -5.30 -51.43
C PHE A 128 6.60 -4.40 -51.10
N ASP A 129 6.44 -3.10 -51.38
CA ASP A 129 7.41 -2.09 -51.04
C ASP A 129 7.52 -1.95 -49.51
N THR A 130 8.75 -2.01 -49.01
CA THR A 130 9.07 -2.23 -47.58
C THR A 130 8.46 -1.18 -46.64
N ALA A 131 8.21 0.03 -47.13
CA ALA A 131 7.60 1.11 -46.36
C ALA A 131 6.12 0.85 -46.00
N GLN A 132 5.35 0.20 -46.88
CA GLN A 132 3.93 -0.05 -46.66
C GLN A 132 3.69 -1.21 -45.68
N VAL A 133 4.57 -2.21 -45.72
CA VAL A 133 4.59 -3.31 -44.75
C VAL A 133 4.95 -2.80 -43.36
N GLN A 134 5.91 -1.88 -43.27
CA GLN A 134 6.33 -1.29 -41.99
C GLN A 134 5.22 -0.45 -41.34
N ALA A 135 4.47 0.32 -42.14
CA ALA A 135 3.29 1.05 -41.67
C ALA A 135 2.17 0.10 -41.22
N GLY A 136 1.90 -0.97 -41.97
CA GLY A 136 0.93 -2.00 -41.62
C GLY A 136 1.28 -2.71 -40.31
N VAL A 137 2.55 -3.06 -40.11
CA VAL A 137 3.07 -3.70 -38.88
C VAL A 137 2.96 -2.75 -37.68
N LEU A 138 3.27 -1.46 -37.84
CA LEU A 138 3.16 -0.48 -36.77
C LEU A 138 1.71 -0.27 -36.33
N VAL A 139 0.78 -0.12 -37.27
CA VAL A 139 -0.65 0.02 -36.97
C VAL A 139 -1.18 -1.26 -36.32
N PHE A 140 -0.79 -2.43 -36.84
CA PHE A 140 -1.17 -3.73 -36.29
C PHE A 140 -0.64 -3.97 -34.87
N TRP A 141 0.52 -3.41 -34.51
CA TRP A 141 1.10 -3.54 -33.17
C TRP A 141 0.55 -2.51 -32.17
N LEU A 142 0.24 -1.30 -32.64
CA LEU A 142 -0.28 -0.23 -31.80
C LEU A 142 -1.76 -0.41 -31.47
N LEU A 143 -2.56 -1.00 -32.38
CA LEU A 143 -4.01 -1.15 -32.17
C LEU A 143 -4.37 -2.03 -30.95
N PRO A 144 -3.74 -3.20 -30.73
CA PRO A 144 -4.00 -4.03 -29.55
C PRO A 144 -3.56 -3.35 -28.25
N SER A 145 -2.43 -2.64 -28.29
CA SER A 145 -1.91 -1.86 -27.15
C SER A 145 -2.86 -0.72 -26.77
N LEU A 146 -3.36 0.02 -27.75
CA LEU A 146 -4.30 1.12 -27.54
C LEU A 146 -5.64 0.60 -27.01
N CYS A 147 -6.10 -0.54 -27.54
CA CYS A 147 -7.34 -1.19 -27.11
C CYS A 147 -7.24 -1.71 -25.66
N ALA A 148 -6.10 -2.28 -25.28
CA ALA A 148 -5.84 -2.69 -23.90
C ALA A 148 -5.80 -1.47 -22.94
N ALA A 149 -5.17 -0.37 -23.35
CA ALA A 149 -5.14 0.87 -22.57
C ALA A 149 -6.54 1.48 -22.40
N LEU A 150 -7.35 1.49 -23.47
CA LEU A 150 -8.74 1.95 -23.41
C LEU A 150 -9.62 1.06 -22.53
N CYS A 151 -9.45 -0.26 -22.57
CA CYS A 151 -10.16 -1.18 -21.67
C CYS A 151 -9.76 -1.00 -20.20
N LEU A 152 -8.50 -0.65 -19.91
CA LEU A 152 -8.05 -0.31 -18.55
C LEU A 152 -8.59 1.05 -18.08
N LEU A 153 -8.67 2.04 -18.98
CA LEU A 153 -9.21 3.37 -18.67
C LEU A 153 -10.74 3.38 -18.56
N ALA A 154 -11.43 2.53 -19.32
CA ALA A 154 -12.88 2.41 -19.31
C ALA A 154 -13.40 1.48 -18.19
N ALA A 155 -12.52 0.84 -17.42
CA ALA A 155 -12.92 0.17 -16.18
C ALA A 155 -13.35 1.26 -15.18
N PRO A 156 -14.66 1.41 -14.90
CA PRO A 156 -15.13 2.46 -14.02
C PRO A 156 -14.55 2.20 -12.62
N GLY A 157 -13.92 3.23 -12.06
CA GLY A 157 -13.50 3.22 -10.67
C GLY A 157 -14.73 3.01 -9.79
N GLU A 158 -14.91 1.79 -9.29
CA GLU A 158 -15.95 1.46 -8.33
C GLU A 158 -15.57 2.07 -6.97
N ASN A 159 -15.95 3.34 -6.83
CA ASN A 159 -16.32 4.08 -5.64
C ASN A 159 -15.87 3.50 -4.29
N ARG A 160 -14.81 4.09 -3.75
CA ARG A 160 -14.58 4.17 -2.30
C ARG A 160 -15.71 5.00 -1.67
N GLY A 161 -16.76 4.32 -1.21
CA GLY A 161 -17.79 4.91 -0.34
C GLY A 161 -17.21 5.17 1.05
N ILE A 162 -17.03 6.46 1.37
CA ILE A 162 -16.88 6.98 2.72
C ILE A 162 -18.25 7.52 3.12
N ALA A 163 -18.93 6.84 4.03
CA ALA A 163 -20.00 7.35 4.88
C ALA A 163 -20.21 6.38 6.05
#